data_AF-A0AA96XMD4-F1
#
_entry.id   AF-A0AA96XMD4-F1
#
_cell.length_a   1.000
_cell.length_b   1.000
_cell.length_c   1.000
_cell.angle_alpha   90.00
_cell.angle_beta   90.00
_cell.angle_gamma   90.00
#
_symmetry.space_group_name_H-M   'P 1'
#
loop_
_entity.id
_entity.type
_entity.pdbx_description
1 polymer ?
#
loop_
_entity_poly.entity_id
_entity_poly.type
_entity_poly.pdbx_seq_one_letter_code
_entity_poly.pdbx_strand_id
1 'polypeptide(L)'
;MRPLPPLIARCMGCHAFFWVARAVELGHVDPVTSQCDETLTTLTLESTGARRIEVMQRLRSDLGMGLQEVKHFVAQLPARLGEYDHTGKARHIADRFEELGARVSSTRIVTRPYVPMYPREWNEAPQVQDVSEALFLDALREGLATTSDEERELRQWAWWMGNKAYRRDAPWVPLSQRAHQVRDNAEALMALCALDDAEHRWMRAELLRELERFEAALTLLDLPPLPALGPGLETLRDAARRADSRLPRLPPGSAE
;
A
#
# COMPACT_ATOMS: atom_id res chain seq x y z
N MET A 1 6.57 -8.17 4.56
CA MET A 1 5.69 -7.59 5.60
C MET A 1 4.87 -6.52 4.90
N ARG A 2 3.60 -6.29 5.27
CA ARG A 2 2.89 -5.10 4.77
C ARG A 2 3.59 -3.87 5.35
N PRO A 3 3.61 -2.72 4.67
CA PRO A 3 4.18 -1.50 5.25
C PRO A 3 3.46 -1.24 6.57
N LEU A 4 4.20 -1.34 7.66
CA LEU A 4 3.72 -0.88 8.95
C LEU A 4 3.47 0.62 8.81
N PRO A 5 2.36 1.15 9.35
CA PRO A 5 2.12 2.59 9.33
C PRO A 5 3.34 3.32 9.91
N PRO A 6 3.66 4.53 9.43
CA PRO A 6 4.78 5.30 9.95
C PRO A 6 4.60 5.48 11.46
N LEU A 7 5.64 5.18 12.23
CA LEU A 7 5.60 5.22 13.69
C LEU A 7 5.27 6.64 14.21
N ILE A 8 5.82 7.64 13.53
CA ILE A 8 5.63 9.06 13.81
C ILE A 8 5.29 9.81 12.53
N ALA A 9 4.71 10.99 12.68
CA ALA A 9 4.48 11.92 11.58
C ALA A 9 4.79 13.35 12.03
N ARG A 10 5.02 14.23 11.04
CA ARG A 10 5.14 15.67 11.26
C ARG A 10 3.97 16.39 10.61
N CYS A 11 3.24 17.19 11.38
CA CYS A 11 2.15 18.01 10.86
C CYS A 11 2.70 19.12 9.96
N MET A 12 2.17 19.29 8.75
CA MET A 12 2.59 20.37 7.84
C MET A 12 2.09 21.75 8.25
N GLY A 13 1.06 21.83 9.10
CA GLY A 13 0.50 23.09 9.59
C GLY A 13 1.26 23.68 10.77
N CYS A 14 1.43 22.90 11.84
CA CYS A 14 2.10 23.35 13.07
C CYS A 14 3.55 22.86 13.21
N HIS A 15 4.04 22.02 12.30
CA HIS A 15 5.37 21.41 12.31
C HIS A 15 5.70 20.52 13.51
N ALA A 16 4.73 20.27 14.39
CA ALA A 16 4.91 19.38 15.54
C ALA A 16 4.98 17.91 15.11
N PHE A 17 5.86 17.18 15.80
CA PHE A 17 5.92 15.73 15.73
C PHE A 17 4.88 15.08 16.63
N PHE A 18 4.36 13.94 16.17
CA PHE A 18 3.48 13.11 16.99
C PHE A 18 3.62 11.63 16.63
N TRP A 19 3.33 10.77 17.61
CA TRP A 19 3.20 9.34 17.42
C TRP A 19 1.88 9.03 16.71
N VAL A 20 1.92 8.31 15.60
CA VAL A 20 0.69 7.99 14.84
C VAL A 20 -0.25 7.14 15.68
N ALA A 21 0.28 6.24 16.52
CA ALA A 21 -0.51 5.46 17.48
C ALA A 21 -1.23 6.30 18.55
N ARG A 22 -0.87 7.59 18.71
CA ARG A 22 -1.53 8.54 19.62
C ARG A 22 -2.49 9.48 18.89
N ALA A 23 -2.60 9.39 17.56
CA ALA A 23 -3.53 10.19 16.78
C ALA A 23 -4.96 9.68 16.94
N VAL A 24 -5.94 10.57 16.73
CA VAL A 24 -7.36 10.21 16.72
C VAL A 24 -7.72 9.68 15.33
N GLU A 25 -8.25 8.46 15.27
CA GLU A 25 -8.78 7.89 14.02
C GLU A 25 -10.11 8.57 13.65
N LEU A 26 -10.18 9.18 12.48
CA LEU A 26 -11.37 9.86 11.96
C LEU A 26 -12.20 9.00 11.00
N GLY A 27 -11.72 7.80 10.67
CA GLY A 27 -12.38 6.84 9.78
C GLY A 27 -11.40 6.17 8.81
N HIS A 28 -11.92 5.31 7.93
CA HIS A 28 -11.14 4.54 6.96
C HIS A 28 -11.67 4.72 5.53
N VAL A 29 -10.78 4.70 4.55
CA VAL A 29 -11.14 4.54 3.13
C VAL A 29 -11.12 3.06 2.81
N ASP A 30 -12.26 2.48 2.45
CA ASP A 30 -12.29 1.14 1.87
C ASP A 30 -11.86 1.23 0.39
N PRO A 31 -10.70 0.65 0.00
CA PRO A 31 -10.22 0.69 -1.38
C PRO A 31 -11.20 0.06 -2.39
N VAL A 32 -12.12 -0.81 -1.95
CA VAL A 32 -13.11 -1.46 -2.82
C VAL A 32 -14.20 -0.49 -3.28
N THR A 33 -14.46 0.58 -2.53
CA THR A 33 -15.53 1.55 -2.83
C THR A 33 -15.05 2.79 -3.58
N SER A 34 -13.73 3.01 -3.70
CA SER A 34 -13.16 4.24 -4.28
C SER A 34 -12.89 4.19 -5.79
N GLN A 35 -13.19 3.06 -6.46
CA GLN A 35 -13.03 2.93 -7.91
C GLN A 35 -14.17 2.09 -8.50
N CYS A 36 -15.33 2.70 -8.72
CA CYS A 36 -16.28 2.19 -9.69
C CYS A 36 -16.84 3.40 -10.46
N ASP A 37 -16.20 3.73 -11.58
CA ASP A 37 -16.96 4.34 -12.67
C ASP A 37 -18.01 3.30 -13.08
N GLU A 38 -19.26 3.46 -12.64
CA GLU A 38 -20.34 2.61 -13.10
C GLU A 38 -20.58 2.91 -14.59
N THR A 39 -20.04 2.05 -15.45
CA THR A 39 -20.24 2.12 -16.90
C THR A 39 -21.51 1.38 -17.25
N LEU A 40 -22.61 2.11 -17.39
CA LEU A 40 -23.89 1.55 -17.83
C LEU A 40 -23.94 1.55 -19.36
N THR A 41 -24.18 0.38 -19.95
CA THR A 41 -24.44 0.24 -21.39
C THR A 41 -25.94 0.19 -21.62
N THR A 42 -26.48 1.17 -22.34
CA THR A 42 -27.87 1.14 -22.81
C THR A 42 -27.94 0.45 -24.17
N LEU A 43 -28.84 -0.53 -24.30
CA LEU A 43 -29.16 -1.16 -25.58
C LEU A 43 -30.48 -0.63 -26.12
N THR A 44 -30.52 -0.30 -27.41
CA THR A 44 -31.73 0.13 -28.12
C THR A 44 -31.96 -0.78 -29.32
N LEU A 45 -33.16 -1.34 -29.43
CA LEU A 45 -33.59 -2.07 -30.61
C LEU A 45 -34.04 -1.04 -31.66
N GLU A 46 -33.32 -0.98 -32.78
CA GLU A 46 -33.58 -0.03 -33.88
C GLU A 46 -34.60 -0.60 -34.87
N SER A 47 -34.51 -1.89 -35.17
CA SER A 47 -35.42 -2.58 -36.08
C SER A 47 -35.45 -4.09 -35.83
N THR A 48 -36.56 -4.76 -36.17
CA THR A 48 -36.70 -6.23 -35.99
C THR A 48 -36.16 -7.06 -37.15
N GLY A 49 -35.75 -6.43 -38.25
CA GLY A 49 -35.40 -7.14 -39.48
C GLY A 49 -36.55 -8.00 -40.06
N ALA A 50 -36.19 -9.00 -40.86
CA ALA A 50 -37.12 -9.89 -41.55
C ALA A 50 -37.81 -10.90 -40.61
N ARG A 51 -37.19 -11.27 -39.49
CA ARG A 51 -37.68 -12.32 -38.55
C ARG A 51 -38.45 -11.73 -37.37
N ARG A 52 -39.42 -10.86 -37.67
CA ARG A 52 -40.19 -10.09 -36.66
C ARG A 52 -40.86 -10.95 -35.60
N ILE A 53 -41.46 -12.08 -35.98
CA ILE A 53 -42.17 -12.96 -35.03
C ILE A 53 -41.19 -13.56 -34.00
N GLU A 54 -40.00 -13.94 -34.44
CA GLU A 54 -38.98 -14.56 -33.59
C GLU A 54 -38.35 -13.52 -32.64
N VAL A 55 -38.15 -12.29 -33.11
CA VAL A 55 -37.74 -11.16 -32.26
C VAL A 55 -38.79 -10.87 -31.18
N MET A 56 -40.08 -10.90 -31.54
CA MET A 56 -41.16 -10.73 -30.56
C MET A 56 -41.19 -11.87 -29.53
N GLN A 57 -40.99 -13.12 -29.93
CA GLN A 57 -40.90 -14.24 -28.98
C GLN A 57 -39.71 -14.07 -28.02
N ARG A 58 -38.57 -13.59 -28.54
CA ARG A 58 -37.37 -13.31 -27.76
C ARG A 58 -37.59 -12.21 -26.72
N LEU A 59 -38.23 -11.09 -27.11
CA LEU A 59 -38.61 -10.00 -26.18
C LEU A 59 -39.47 -10.52 -25.03
N ARG A 60 -40.42 -11.42 -25.32
CA ARG A 60 -41.27 -12.04 -24.28
C ARG A 60 -40.48 -12.93 -23.33
N SER A 61 -39.55 -13.72 -23.87
CA SER A 61 -38.75 -14.66 -23.08
C SER A 61 -37.69 -13.99 -22.23
N ASP A 62 -37.00 -12.97 -22.77
CA ASP A 62 -35.85 -12.36 -22.12
C ASP A 62 -36.21 -11.20 -21.21
N LEU A 63 -37.24 -10.44 -21.56
CA LEU A 63 -37.69 -9.27 -20.80
C LEU A 63 -39.01 -9.52 -20.07
N GLY A 64 -39.55 -10.75 -20.13
CA GLY A 64 -40.78 -11.14 -19.44
C GLY A 64 -42.06 -10.43 -19.94
N MET A 65 -42.00 -9.77 -21.09
CA MET A 65 -43.08 -8.91 -21.58
C MET A 65 -44.32 -9.73 -22.00
N GLY A 66 -45.51 -9.19 -21.70
CA GLY A 66 -46.78 -9.69 -22.20
C GLY A 66 -46.94 -9.50 -23.72
N LEU A 67 -47.87 -10.22 -24.34
CA LEU A 67 -48.06 -10.16 -25.80
C LEU A 67 -48.45 -8.76 -26.31
N GLN A 68 -49.28 -8.04 -25.57
CA GLN A 68 -49.68 -6.67 -25.92
C GLN A 68 -48.54 -5.67 -25.70
N GLU A 69 -47.76 -5.84 -24.64
CA GLU A 69 -46.59 -5.03 -24.34
C GLU A 69 -45.53 -5.16 -25.45
N VAL A 70 -45.24 -6.38 -25.91
CA VAL A 70 -44.29 -6.58 -27.01
C VAL A 70 -44.80 -6.00 -28.33
N LYS A 71 -46.10 -6.11 -28.62
CA LYS A 71 -46.68 -5.48 -29.82
C LYS A 71 -46.52 -3.96 -29.77
N HIS A 72 -46.78 -3.36 -28.61
CA HIS A 72 -46.61 -1.93 -28.40
C HIS A 72 -45.15 -1.51 -28.51
N PHE A 73 -44.24 -2.26 -27.86
CA PHE A 73 -42.80 -2.03 -27.90
C PHE A 73 -42.25 -2.03 -29.34
N VAL A 74 -42.60 -3.06 -30.13
CA VAL A 74 -42.13 -3.16 -31.52
C VAL A 74 -42.79 -2.12 -32.44
N ALA A 75 -43.96 -1.59 -32.09
CA ALA A 75 -44.59 -0.50 -32.84
C ALA A 75 -43.89 0.85 -32.62
N GLN A 76 -43.09 0.99 -31.56
CA GLN A 76 -42.42 2.23 -31.16
C GLN A 76 -40.91 2.22 -31.42
N LEU A 77 -40.42 1.37 -32.33
CA LEU A 77 -39.00 1.34 -32.65
C LEU A 77 -38.56 2.68 -33.28
N PRO A 78 -37.38 3.22 -32.90
CA PRO A 78 -36.38 2.62 -32.01
C PRO A 78 -36.76 2.67 -30.52
N ALA A 79 -36.59 1.54 -29.80
CA ALA A 79 -37.01 1.38 -28.41
C ALA A 79 -35.93 0.74 -27.51
N ARG A 80 -35.87 1.18 -26.25
CA ARG A 80 -34.85 0.78 -25.29
C ARG A 80 -35.07 -0.65 -24.77
N LEU A 81 -34.09 -1.54 -24.97
CA LEU A 81 -34.12 -2.91 -24.45
C LEU A 81 -33.78 -2.96 -22.95
N GLY A 82 -32.87 -2.11 -22.48
CA GLY A 82 -32.48 -2.03 -21.07
C GLY A 82 -31.13 -1.34 -20.83
N GLU A 83 -30.77 -1.25 -19.55
CA GLU A 83 -29.48 -0.80 -19.03
C GLU A 83 -28.71 -1.98 -18.43
N TYR A 84 -27.39 -2.02 -18.66
CA TYR A 84 -26.55 -3.13 -18.21
C TYR A 84 -25.23 -2.59 -17.64
N ASP A 85 -24.90 -3.01 -16.42
CA ASP A 85 -23.68 -2.75 -15.64
C ASP A 85 -22.42 -3.44 -16.19
N HIS A 86 -22.61 -4.51 -16.97
CA HIS A 86 -21.53 -5.29 -17.54
C HIS A 86 -21.57 -5.29 -19.07
N THR A 87 -20.50 -4.75 -19.68
CA THR A 87 -20.35 -4.69 -21.15
C THR A 87 -20.52 -6.07 -21.83
N GLY A 88 -20.01 -7.14 -21.21
CA GLY A 88 -20.14 -8.50 -21.74
C GLY A 88 -21.59 -9.00 -21.78
N LYS A 89 -22.38 -8.68 -20.75
CA LYS A 89 -23.80 -9.03 -20.69
C LYS A 89 -24.61 -8.23 -21.73
N ALA A 90 -24.30 -6.95 -21.87
CA ALA A 90 -24.93 -6.10 -22.89
C ALA A 90 -24.65 -6.64 -24.31
N ARG A 91 -23.40 -7.00 -24.61
CA ARG A 91 -23.03 -7.55 -25.93
C ARG A 91 -23.73 -8.87 -26.20
N HIS A 92 -23.75 -9.78 -25.22
CA HIS A 92 -24.43 -11.07 -25.36
C HIS A 92 -25.93 -10.93 -25.68
N ILE A 93 -26.61 -9.94 -25.06
CA ILE A 93 -28.01 -9.66 -25.35
C ILE A 93 -28.17 -9.08 -26.76
N ALA A 94 -27.31 -8.13 -27.15
CA ALA A 94 -27.33 -7.58 -28.50
C ALA A 94 -27.12 -8.65 -29.59
N ASP A 95 -26.12 -9.52 -29.43
CA ASP A 95 -25.80 -10.59 -30.38
C ASP A 95 -27.01 -11.49 -30.65
N ARG A 96 -27.76 -11.86 -29.61
CA ARG A 96 -28.96 -12.72 -29.74
C ARG A 96 -30.07 -12.09 -30.58
N PHE A 97 -30.19 -10.76 -30.58
CA PHE A 97 -31.14 -10.06 -31.44
C PHE A 97 -30.55 -9.87 -32.85
N GLU A 98 -29.26 -9.58 -32.97
CA GLU A 98 -28.54 -9.45 -34.24
C GLU A 98 -28.55 -10.77 -35.04
N GLU A 99 -28.44 -11.94 -34.39
CA GLU A 99 -28.56 -13.28 -34.99
C GLU A 99 -29.94 -13.54 -35.63
N LEU A 100 -30.99 -12.85 -35.15
CA LEU A 100 -32.32 -12.88 -35.74
C LEU A 100 -32.48 -11.86 -36.89
N GLY A 101 -31.41 -11.15 -37.25
CA GLY A 101 -31.41 -10.10 -38.26
C GLY A 101 -31.97 -8.77 -37.76
N ALA A 102 -32.15 -8.59 -36.45
CA ALA A 102 -32.54 -7.31 -35.87
C ALA A 102 -31.34 -6.35 -35.80
N ARG A 103 -31.59 -5.04 -35.77
CA ARG A 103 -30.54 -4.03 -35.57
C ARG A 103 -30.59 -3.51 -34.15
N VAL A 104 -29.48 -3.63 -33.41
CA VAL A 104 -29.34 -3.12 -32.04
C VAL A 104 -28.24 -2.06 -32.02
N SER A 105 -28.48 -0.94 -31.36
CA SER A 105 -27.45 0.05 -31.05
C SER A 105 -27.08 -0.03 -29.57
N SER A 106 -25.81 0.23 -29.25
CA SER A 106 -25.32 0.28 -27.87
C SER A 106 -24.71 1.65 -27.61
N THR A 107 -25.14 2.29 -26.52
CA THR A 107 -24.58 3.56 -26.05
C THR A 107 -24.00 3.35 -24.67
N ARG A 108 -22.70 3.62 -24.51
CA ARG A 108 -22.04 3.59 -23.21
C ARG A 108 -22.26 4.92 -22.50
N ILE A 109 -22.83 4.87 -21.32
CA ILE A 109 -22.98 5.99 -20.41
C ILE A 109 -22.00 5.75 -19.26
N VAL A 110 -21.00 6.61 -19.16
CA VAL A 110 -20.18 6.69 -17.96
C VAL A 110 -21.00 7.51 -16.97
N THR A 111 -21.60 6.86 -15.98
CA THR A 111 -22.15 7.63 -14.87
C THR A 111 -20.96 8.26 -14.13
N ARG A 112 -21.05 9.57 -13.86
CA ARG A 112 -19.96 10.28 -13.16
C ARG A 112 -19.64 9.52 -11.88
N PRO A 113 -18.35 9.42 -11.49
CA PRO A 113 -18.00 8.79 -10.24
C PRO A 113 -18.83 9.44 -9.13
N TYR A 114 -19.48 8.61 -8.33
CA TYR A 114 -19.91 9.02 -7.01
C TYR A 114 -18.65 9.51 -6.32
N VAL A 115 -18.50 10.83 -6.17
CA VAL A 115 -17.44 11.38 -5.33
C VAL A 115 -17.95 11.13 -3.92
N PRO A 116 -17.41 10.15 -3.17
CA PRO A 116 -17.77 10.03 -1.78
C PRO A 116 -17.47 11.39 -1.15
N MET A 117 -18.49 12.06 -0.63
CA MET A 117 -18.27 13.22 0.22
C MET A 117 -17.54 12.68 1.45
N TYR A 118 -16.22 12.89 1.50
CA TYR A 118 -15.44 12.58 2.68
C TYR A 118 -16.01 13.35 3.87
N PRO A 119 -15.99 12.78 5.08
CA PRO A 119 -16.33 13.50 6.30
C PRO A 119 -15.58 14.84 6.33
N ARG A 120 -16.24 15.90 6.80
CA ARG A 120 -15.67 17.25 6.82
C ARG A 120 -14.33 17.25 7.57
N GLU A 121 -14.25 16.45 8.62
CA GLU A 121 -13.10 16.24 9.49
C GLU A 121 -11.87 15.74 8.71
N TRP A 122 -12.05 15.01 7.60
CA TRP A 122 -10.94 14.52 6.78
C TRP A 122 -10.34 15.63 5.90
N ASN A 123 -11.18 16.55 5.40
CA ASN A 123 -10.70 17.72 4.66
C ASN A 123 -10.02 18.73 5.59
N GLU A 124 -10.41 18.75 6.86
CA GLU A 124 -9.82 19.59 7.90
C GLU A 124 -8.60 18.96 8.58
N ALA A 125 -8.37 17.65 8.38
CA ALA A 125 -7.24 16.95 8.94
C ALA A 125 -5.91 17.53 8.39
N PRO A 126 -4.93 17.83 9.26
CA PRO A 126 -3.66 18.36 8.81
C PRO A 126 -2.94 17.38 7.89
N GLN A 127 -2.34 17.89 6.81
CA GLN A 127 -1.44 17.10 5.99
C GLN A 127 -0.20 16.71 6.80
N VAL A 128 0.30 15.50 6.56
CA VAL A 128 1.50 14.97 7.23
C VAL A 128 2.65 14.83 6.24
N GLN A 129 3.87 15.05 6.71
CA GLN A 129 5.08 14.86 5.93
C GLN A 129 5.51 13.38 5.92
N ASP A 130 5.99 12.89 4.77
CA ASP A 130 6.58 11.55 4.63
C ASP A 130 7.79 11.35 5.56
N VAL A 131 7.88 10.14 6.14
CA VAL A 131 8.95 9.78 7.06
C VAL A 131 10.29 9.55 6.35
N SER A 132 11.36 10.12 6.91
CA SER A 132 12.74 9.97 6.45
C SER A 132 13.70 9.84 7.64
N GLU A 133 14.94 9.40 7.41
CA GLU A 133 15.98 9.36 8.45
C GLU A 133 16.12 10.73 9.15
N ALA A 134 16.19 11.81 8.38
CA ALA A 134 16.29 13.16 8.92
C ALA A 134 15.10 13.52 9.83
N LEU A 135 13.89 13.10 9.44
CA LEU A 135 12.67 13.34 10.20
C LEU A 135 12.70 12.64 11.57
N PHE A 136 13.19 11.40 11.64
CA PHE A 136 13.37 10.69 12.92
C PHE A 136 14.44 11.35 13.81
N LEU A 137 15.56 11.78 13.22
CA LEU A 137 16.62 12.47 13.95
C LEU A 137 16.16 13.84 14.49
N ASP A 138 15.35 14.56 13.73
CA ASP A 138 14.74 15.82 14.17
C ASP A 138 13.72 15.58 15.30
N ALA A 139 12.88 14.55 15.19
CA ALA A 139 11.94 14.17 16.25
C ALA A 139 12.64 13.83 17.58
N LEU A 140 13.78 13.13 17.51
CA LEU A 140 14.64 12.86 18.67
C LEU A 140 15.18 14.17 19.27
N ARG A 141 15.63 15.11 18.42
CA ARG A 141 16.15 16.41 18.85
C ARG A 141 15.10 17.30 19.50
N GLU A 142 13.85 17.21 19.03
CA GLU A 142 12.71 17.93 19.59
C GLU A 142 12.11 17.26 20.84
N GLY A 143 12.66 16.12 21.27
CA GLY A 143 12.24 15.46 22.52
C GLY A 143 10.90 14.74 22.41
N LEU A 144 10.55 14.23 21.23
CA LEU A 144 9.31 13.45 21.04
C LEU A 144 9.28 12.17 21.89
N ALA A 145 10.44 11.54 22.08
CA ALA A 145 10.60 10.38 22.94
C ALA A 145 10.67 10.81 24.40
N THR A 146 9.73 10.30 25.19
CA THR A 146 9.60 10.58 26.63
C THR A 146 10.08 9.41 27.49
N THR A 147 10.33 8.25 26.88
CA THR A 147 10.81 7.03 27.54
C THR A 147 12.00 6.46 26.76
N SER A 148 12.81 5.62 27.42
CA SER A 148 13.95 4.94 26.78
C SER A 148 13.51 3.98 25.67
N ASP A 149 12.31 3.38 25.79
CA ASP A 149 11.76 2.51 24.75
C ASP A 149 11.37 3.30 23.50
N GLU A 150 10.70 4.44 23.68
CA GLU A 150 10.37 5.37 22.59
C GLU A 150 11.64 5.89 21.91
N GLU A 151 12.66 6.27 22.69
CA GLU A 151 13.92 6.74 22.15
C GLU A 151 14.60 5.64 21.33
N ARG A 152 14.68 4.41 21.85
CA ARG A 152 15.24 3.26 21.14
C ARG A 152 14.52 3.05 19.80
N GLU A 153 13.19 3.08 19.82
CA GLU A 153 12.37 2.85 18.64
C GLU A 153 12.63 3.90 17.55
N LEU A 154 12.63 5.20 17.90
CA LEU A 154 12.95 6.26 16.95
C LEU A 154 14.36 6.14 16.38
N ARG A 155 15.34 5.81 17.22
CA ARG A 155 16.73 5.63 16.78
C ARG A 155 16.89 4.43 15.86
N GLN A 156 16.18 3.33 16.13
CA GLN A 156 16.15 2.13 15.30
C GLN A 156 15.55 2.43 13.93
N TRP A 157 14.43 3.16 13.89
CA TRP A 157 13.82 3.59 12.62
C TRP A 157 14.72 4.56 11.84
N ALA A 158 15.39 5.51 12.50
CA ALA A 158 16.37 6.37 11.85
C ALA A 158 17.49 5.56 11.19
N TRP A 159 18.08 4.61 11.94
CA TRP A 159 19.12 3.70 11.44
C TRP A 159 18.62 2.85 10.26
N TRP A 160 17.43 2.25 10.37
CA TRP A 160 16.84 1.47 9.29
C TRP A 160 16.63 2.32 8.03
N MET A 161 16.04 3.52 8.17
CA MET A 161 15.74 4.40 7.06
C MET A 161 17.00 4.90 6.35
N GLY A 162 18.03 5.26 7.10
CA GLY A 162 19.35 5.61 6.54
C GLY A 162 19.99 4.44 5.78
N ASN A 163 19.70 3.21 6.20
CA ASN A 163 20.19 1.99 5.56
C ASN A 163 19.39 1.54 4.32
N LYS A 164 18.17 2.07 4.11
CA LYS A 164 17.28 1.67 3.01
C LYS A 164 17.93 1.86 1.63
N ALA A 165 18.68 2.94 1.43
CA ALA A 165 19.31 3.25 0.15
C ALA A 165 20.41 2.22 -0.23
N TYR A 166 21.23 1.81 0.73
CA TYR A 166 22.34 0.86 0.52
C TYR A 166 21.87 -0.58 0.31
N ARG A 167 20.70 -0.94 0.86
CA ARG A 167 20.07 -2.26 0.63
C ARG A 167 19.47 -2.41 -0.77
N ARG A 168 19.31 -1.30 -1.50
CA ARG A 168 18.91 -1.27 -2.91
C ARG A 168 20.16 -1.27 -3.78
N ASP A 169 20.57 -0.09 -4.23
CA ASP A 169 21.64 0.07 -5.23
C ASP A 169 22.56 1.29 -4.98
N ALA A 170 22.39 2.00 -3.85
CA ALA A 170 23.29 3.11 -3.54
C ALA A 170 24.72 2.59 -3.33
N PRO A 171 25.75 3.33 -3.80
CA PRO A 171 27.14 3.00 -3.49
C PRO A 171 27.35 2.90 -1.98
N TRP A 172 28.01 1.83 -1.53
CA TRP A 172 28.24 1.60 -0.10
C TRP A 172 29.10 2.70 0.50
N VAL A 173 28.62 3.28 1.61
CA VAL A 173 29.39 4.17 2.48
C VAL A 173 29.37 3.58 3.89
N PRO A 174 30.54 3.22 4.46
CA PRO A 174 30.64 2.72 5.83
C PRO A 174 30.01 3.70 6.82
N LEU A 175 29.37 3.18 7.87
CA LEU A 175 28.69 4.02 8.86
C LEU A 175 29.66 5.00 9.53
N SER A 176 30.90 4.57 9.76
CA SER A 176 32.02 5.39 10.25
C SER A 176 32.31 6.65 9.40
N GLN A 177 31.96 6.64 8.11
CA GLN A 177 32.19 7.74 7.17
C GLN A 177 30.94 8.59 6.91
N ARG A 178 29.78 8.21 7.44
CA ARG A 178 28.53 8.98 7.29
C ARG A 178 28.53 10.23 8.17
N ALA A 179 27.49 11.06 8.03
CA ALA A 179 27.35 12.28 8.81
C ALA A 179 27.40 12.02 10.33
N HIS A 180 27.94 12.97 11.10
CA HIS A 180 28.15 12.82 12.55
C HIS A 180 26.87 12.41 13.29
N GLN A 181 25.74 13.06 12.98
CA GLN A 181 24.43 12.74 13.56
C GLN A 181 23.98 11.27 13.36
N VAL A 182 24.36 10.66 12.22
CA VAL A 182 24.01 9.26 11.91
C VAL A 182 24.86 8.32 12.77
N ARG A 183 26.13 8.65 12.98
CA ARG A 183 27.03 7.89 13.86
C ARG A 183 26.60 8.02 15.31
N ASP A 184 26.30 9.23 15.77
CA ASP A 184 25.80 9.47 17.13
C ASP A 184 24.52 8.69 17.40
N ASN A 185 23.62 8.63 16.40
CA ASN A 185 22.41 7.84 16.50
C ASN A 185 22.70 6.35 16.69
N ALA A 186 23.65 5.79 15.94
CA ALA A 186 24.05 4.40 16.06
C ALA A 186 24.66 4.09 17.44
N GLU A 187 25.55 4.96 17.94
CA GLU A 187 26.16 4.82 19.28
C GLU A 187 25.10 4.89 20.39
N ALA A 188 24.19 5.86 20.31
CA ALA A 188 23.12 6.00 21.28
C ALA A 188 22.13 4.83 21.22
N LEU A 189 21.80 4.33 20.03
CA LEU A 189 20.96 3.13 19.87
C LEU A 189 21.63 1.91 20.51
N MET A 190 22.93 1.70 20.27
CA MET A 190 23.67 0.60 20.91
C MET A 190 23.63 0.67 22.45
N ALA A 191 23.64 1.87 23.03
CA ALA A 191 23.55 2.07 24.47
C ALA A 191 22.18 1.71 25.05
N LEU A 192 21.11 1.86 24.26
CA LEU A 192 19.74 1.50 24.62
C LEU A 192 19.39 0.01 24.40
N CYS A 193 20.21 -0.71 23.63
CA CYS A 193 20.07 -2.15 23.44
C CYS A 193 20.48 -2.93 24.69
N ALA A 194 19.50 -3.56 25.34
CA ALA A 194 19.73 -4.46 26.47
C ALA A 194 20.52 -5.71 26.04
N LEU A 195 21.45 -6.18 26.88
CA LEU A 195 22.31 -7.32 26.53
C LEU A 195 21.66 -8.68 26.81
N ASP A 196 20.69 -8.74 27.71
CA ASP A 196 19.93 -9.94 28.07
C ASP A 196 18.81 -10.27 27.08
N ASP A 197 18.38 -9.30 26.29
CA ASP A 197 17.48 -9.50 25.16
C ASP A 197 18.25 -9.92 23.89
N ALA A 198 17.76 -10.96 23.22
CA ALA A 198 18.44 -11.55 22.07
C ALA A 198 18.39 -10.65 20.83
N GLU A 199 17.26 -10.00 20.57
CA GLU A 199 17.08 -9.11 19.42
C GLU A 199 17.95 -7.85 19.59
N HIS A 200 17.95 -7.27 20.79
CA HIS A 200 18.82 -6.16 21.15
C HIS A 200 20.31 -6.53 21.04
N ARG A 201 20.70 -7.73 21.47
CA ARG A 201 22.08 -8.22 21.32
C ARG A 201 22.47 -8.34 19.85
N TRP A 202 21.59 -8.89 19.01
CA TRP A 202 21.80 -8.99 17.56
C TRP A 202 21.92 -7.61 16.91
N MET A 203 21.01 -6.69 17.22
CA MET A 203 21.02 -5.32 16.70
C MET A 203 22.30 -4.58 17.11
N ARG A 204 22.73 -4.72 18.36
CA ARG A 204 23.97 -4.13 18.84
C ARG A 204 25.20 -4.70 18.12
N ALA A 205 25.23 -6.00 17.84
CA ALA A 205 26.31 -6.61 17.06
C ALA A 205 26.33 -6.10 15.61
N GLU A 206 25.17 -5.93 14.98
CA GLU A 206 25.06 -5.36 13.64
C GLU A 206 25.55 -3.90 13.59
N LEU A 207 25.17 -3.08 14.58
CA LEU A 207 25.66 -1.70 14.70
C LEU A 207 27.18 -1.65 14.90
N LEU A 208 27.75 -2.52 15.73
CA LEU A 208 29.20 -2.65 15.90
C LEU A 208 29.88 -3.02 14.57
N ARG A 209 29.31 -3.96 13.80
CA ARG A 209 29.82 -4.36 12.48
C ARG A 209 29.77 -3.21 11.48
N GLU A 210 28.67 -2.47 11.41
CA GLU A 210 28.52 -1.32 10.52
C GLU A 210 29.48 -0.17 10.88
N LEU A 211 29.78 0.01 12.18
CA LEU A 211 30.80 0.92 12.70
C LEU A 211 32.24 0.37 12.56
N GLU A 212 32.42 -0.76 11.87
CA GLU A 212 33.72 -1.42 11.61
C GLU A 212 34.44 -1.88 12.90
N ARG A 213 33.70 -2.07 13.99
CA ARG A 213 34.16 -2.63 15.28
C ARG A 213 33.95 -4.14 15.32
N PHE A 214 34.51 -4.85 14.33
CA PHE A 214 34.24 -6.26 14.06
C PHE A 214 34.53 -7.20 15.24
N GLU A 215 35.66 -7.02 15.93
CA GLU A 215 36.04 -7.84 17.09
C GLU A 215 35.03 -7.72 18.24
N ALA A 216 34.52 -6.51 18.48
CA ALA A 216 33.49 -6.28 19.50
C ALA A 216 32.16 -6.92 19.10
N ALA A 217 31.80 -6.89 17.80
CA ALA A 217 30.62 -7.57 17.29
C ALA A 217 30.74 -9.10 17.49
N LEU A 218 31.87 -9.71 17.13
CA LEU A 218 32.11 -11.14 17.32
C LEU A 218 32.07 -11.54 18.80
N THR A 219 32.77 -10.79 19.65
CA THR A 219 32.75 -10.99 21.10
C THR A 219 31.31 -11.02 21.62
N LEU A 220 30.46 -10.10 21.17
CA LEU A 220 29.07 -10.02 21.59
C LEU A 220 28.22 -11.20 21.09
N LEU A 221 28.44 -11.66 19.85
CA LEU A 221 27.71 -12.77 19.23
C LEU A 221 28.09 -14.15 19.80
N ASP A 222 29.28 -14.25 20.39
CA ASP A 222 29.81 -15.47 20.99
C ASP A 222 29.47 -15.61 22.48
N LEU A 223 28.85 -14.60 23.10
CA LEU A 223 28.36 -14.67 24.48
C LEU A 223 27.13 -15.58 24.61
N PRO A 224 27.20 -16.71 25.34
CA PRO A 224 26.05 -17.58 25.58
C PRO A 224 25.22 -17.11 26.81
N PRO A 225 23.92 -17.42 26.88
CA PRO A 225 23.10 -18.00 25.81
C PRO A 225 22.66 -16.90 24.83
N LEU A 226 22.74 -17.19 23.53
CA LEU A 226 22.08 -16.40 22.48
C LEU A 226 21.12 -17.37 21.77
N PRO A 227 19.79 -17.19 21.90
CA PRO A 227 18.85 -18.07 21.23
C PRO A 227 19.01 -18.00 19.71
N ALA A 228 18.59 -19.05 19.01
CA ALA A 228 18.68 -19.12 17.57
C ALA A 228 17.75 -18.08 16.93
N LEU A 229 18.30 -16.93 16.50
CA LEU A 229 17.59 -15.87 15.78
C LEU A 229 17.43 -16.16 14.28
N GLY A 230 17.41 -17.43 13.90
CA GLY A 230 17.34 -17.88 12.51
C GLY A 230 18.66 -17.68 11.71
N PRO A 231 18.62 -17.85 10.37
CA PRO A 231 19.81 -17.85 9.51
C PRO A 231 20.53 -16.49 9.41
N GLY A 232 19.87 -15.40 9.83
CA GLY A 232 20.48 -14.06 9.85
C GLY A 232 21.66 -13.93 10.82
N LEU A 233 21.68 -14.73 11.89
CA LEU A 233 22.74 -14.67 12.91
C LEU A 233 24.10 -15.14 12.37
N GLU A 234 24.14 -16.27 11.65
CA GLU A 234 25.40 -16.77 11.10
C GLU A 234 25.90 -15.90 9.95
N THR A 235 24.98 -15.33 9.16
CA THR A 235 25.31 -14.34 8.13
C THR A 235 26.02 -13.13 8.74
N LEU A 236 25.54 -12.64 9.89
CA LEU A 236 26.16 -11.55 10.64
C LEU A 236 27.54 -11.95 11.16
N ARG A 237 27.69 -13.13 11.78
CA ARG A 237 29.01 -13.63 12.22
C ARG A 237 30.01 -13.70 11.07
N ASP A 238 29.60 -14.26 9.95
CA ASP A 238 30.43 -14.42 8.77
C ASP A 238 30.85 -13.09 8.14
N ALA A 239 29.96 -12.10 8.11
CA ALA A 239 30.28 -10.75 7.68
C ALA A 239 31.31 -10.09 8.64
N ALA A 240 31.11 -10.23 9.95
CA ALA A 240 32.04 -9.71 10.94
C ALA A 240 33.43 -10.37 10.85
N ARG A 241 33.51 -11.70 10.67
CA ARG A 241 34.78 -12.45 10.45
C ARG A 241 35.53 -11.97 9.21
N ARG A 242 34.83 -11.56 8.16
CA ARG A 242 35.42 -11.04 6.93
C ARG A 242 35.75 -9.53 6.98
N ALA A 243 35.52 -8.88 8.12
CA ALA A 243 35.60 -7.42 8.25
C ALA A 243 34.76 -6.69 7.18
N ASP A 244 33.59 -7.24 6.86
CA ASP A 244 32.67 -6.67 5.89
C ASP A 244 31.58 -5.87 6.62
N SER A 245 31.59 -4.55 6.45
CA SER A 245 30.56 -3.65 7.00
C SER A 245 29.35 -3.51 6.08
N ARG A 246 29.42 -4.01 4.83
CA ARG A 246 28.34 -3.85 3.84
C ARG A 246 27.04 -4.50 4.30
N LEU A 247 25.93 -3.86 3.97
CA LEU A 247 24.60 -4.43 4.19
C LEU A 247 24.26 -5.45 3.10
N PRO A 248 23.59 -6.57 3.46
CA PRO A 248 23.01 -7.45 2.47
C PRO A 248 21.92 -6.72 1.68
N ARG A 249 21.86 -6.99 0.37
CA ARG A 249 20.79 -6.48 -0.47
C ARG A 249 19.46 -7.14 -0.10
N LEU A 250 18.38 -6.38 -0.15
CA LEU A 250 17.05 -6.97 0.01
C LEU A 250 16.69 -7.75 -1.26
N PRO A 251 16.11 -8.96 -1.14
CA PRO A 251 15.63 -9.69 -2.32
C PRO A 251 14.59 -8.88 -3.09
N PRO A 252 14.55 -8.99 -4.43
CA PRO A 252 13.54 -8.31 -5.24
C PRO A 252 12.12 -8.74 -4.81
N GLY A 253 11.24 -7.77 -4.57
CA GLY A 253 9.88 -8.02 -4.08
C GLY A 253 9.73 -8.08 -2.55
N SER A 254 10.81 -7.86 -1.79
CA SER A 254 10.71 -7.61 -0.34
C SER A 254 9.94 -6.29 -0.13
N ALA A 255 8.69 -6.40 0.30
CA ALA A 255 7.83 -5.26 0.58
C ALA A 255 8.41 -4.38 1.71
N GLU A 256 8.21 -3.07 1.53
CA GLU A 256 8.62 -1.95 2.39
C GLU A 256 8.09 -2.04 3.82
#